data_AF-A0AAE1IR79-F1
#
_entry.id   AF-A0AAE1IR79-F1
#
_cell.length_a   1.000
_cell.length_b   1.000
_cell.length_c   1.000
_cell.angle_alpha   90.00
_cell.angle_beta   90.00
_cell.angle_gamma   90.00
#
_symmetry.space_group_name_H-M   'P 1'
#
loop_
_entity.id
_entity.type
_entity.pdbx_description
1 polymer ?
#
loop_
_entity_poly.entity_id
_entity_poly.type
_entity_poly.pdbx_seq_one_letter_code
_entity_poly.pdbx_strand_id
1 'polypeptide(L)'
;MDRSGKTCTMWGPSSAVVEKPSRYNNQGMAPRIFRMLFSELERQQEGKQFNHQCRCSFIEIYNDKIEDLLDPMWDDKMFVVCFFEN
;
A
#
# COMPACT_ATOMS: atom_id res chain seq x y z
N MET A 1 -17.86 -1.89 11.49
CA MET A 1 -17.13 -0.83 10.78
C MET A 1 -17.06 0.38 11.70
N ASP A 2 -15.86 0.88 11.99
CA ASP A 2 -15.74 2.15 12.72
C ASP A 2 -16.48 3.25 11.95
N ARG A 3 -17.16 4.15 12.66
CA ARG A 3 -17.93 5.25 12.07
C ARG A 3 -17.10 6.49 11.75
N SER A 4 -15.78 6.42 11.97
CA SER A 4 -14.86 7.54 11.87
C SER A 4 -14.18 7.66 10.50
N GLY A 5 -14.34 6.66 9.63
CA GLY A 5 -13.89 6.72 8.24
C GLY A 5 -12.38 6.58 8.04
N LYS A 6 -11.63 6.19 9.07
CA LYS A 6 -10.16 6.04 9.03
C LYS A 6 -9.71 5.14 7.88
N THR A 7 -10.26 3.93 7.81
CA THR A 7 -9.96 2.98 6.73
C THR A 7 -10.36 3.52 5.37
N CYS A 8 -11.48 4.24 5.28
CA CYS A 8 -11.94 4.87 4.04
C CYS A 8 -10.97 5.96 3.56
N THR A 9 -10.45 6.80 4.44
CA THR A 9 -9.42 7.80 4.09
C THR A 9 -8.12 7.14 3.63
N MET A 10 -7.66 6.10 4.33
CA MET A 10 -6.38 5.45 4.03
C MET A 10 -6.43 4.58 2.77
N TRP A 11 -7.46 3.75 2.62
CA TRP A 11 -7.53 2.74 1.55
C TRP A 11 -8.61 3.03 0.50
N GLY A 12 -9.60 3.84 0.85
CA GLY A 12 -10.79 4.08 0.02
C GLY A 12 -11.99 3.29 0.54
N PRO A 13 -13.20 3.52 -0.04
CA PRO A 13 -14.36 2.69 0.24
C PRO A 13 -14.09 1.24 -0.18
N SER A 14 -14.81 0.27 0.41
CA SER A 14 -14.63 -1.16 0.10
C SER A 14 -14.74 -1.48 -1.40
N SER A 15 -15.56 -0.73 -2.14
CA SER A 15 -15.67 -0.85 -3.60
C SER A 15 -14.38 -0.46 -4.35
N ALA A 16 -13.59 0.47 -3.81
CA ALA A 16 -12.31 0.89 -4.40
C ALA A 16 -11.16 -0.11 -4.16
N VAL A 17 -11.32 -1.02 -3.20
CA VAL A 17 -10.31 -2.04 -2.84
C VAL A 17 -10.46 -3.31 -3.69
N VAL A 18 -11.69 -3.64 -4.11
CA VAL A 18 -12.02 -4.90 -4.80
C VAL A 18 -12.16 -4.74 -6.32
N GLU A 19 -12.53 -3.55 -6.80
CA GLU A 19 -12.73 -3.33 -8.23
C GLU A 19 -11.43 -2.99 -8.97
N LYS A 20 -11.32 -3.48 -10.21
CA LYS A 20 -10.27 -3.12 -11.19
C LYS A 20 -10.03 -1.59 -11.21
N PRO A 21 -8.82 -1.11 -11.58
CA PRO A 21 -8.36 0.28 -11.39
C PRO A 21 -9.12 1.37 -12.19
N SER A 22 -10.35 1.15 -12.62
CA SER A 22 -11.05 1.97 -13.60
C SER A 22 -11.65 3.27 -13.06
N ARG A 23 -11.52 3.62 -11.77
CA ARG A 23 -11.85 4.96 -11.26
C ARG A 23 -10.86 5.44 -10.20
N TYR A 24 -9.76 6.04 -10.66
CA TYR A 24 -8.73 6.68 -9.83
C TYR A 24 -9.27 7.63 -8.75
N ASN A 25 -10.46 8.19 -8.95
CA ASN A 25 -11.04 9.21 -8.07
C ASN A 25 -11.43 8.68 -6.69
N ASN A 26 -11.61 7.36 -6.53
CA ASN A 26 -12.14 6.75 -5.30
C ASN A 26 -11.07 6.04 -4.46
N GLN A 27 -9.81 6.01 -4.90
CA GLN A 27 -8.72 5.39 -4.13
C GLN A 27 -8.39 6.20 -2.88
N GLY A 28 -8.04 5.54 -1.77
CA GLY A 28 -7.54 6.20 -0.55
C GLY A 28 -6.11 6.75 -0.67
N MET A 29 -5.59 7.27 0.43
CA MET A 29 -4.24 7.85 0.50
C MET A 29 -3.12 6.86 0.17
N ALA A 30 -3.15 5.65 0.73
CA ALA A 30 -2.09 4.64 0.58
C ALA A 30 -1.82 4.27 -0.90
N PRO A 31 -2.82 3.82 -1.70
CA PRO A 31 -2.60 3.52 -3.12
C PRO A 31 -2.13 4.73 -3.94
N ARG A 32 -2.58 5.95 -3.58
CA ARG A 32 -2.12 7.18 -4.26
C ARG A 32 -0.65 7.48 -3.99
N ILE A 33 -0.21 7.32 -2.74
CA ILE A 33 1.19 7.54 -2.34
C ILE A 33 2.10 6.53 -3.05
N PHE A 34 1.75 5.25 -3.09
CA PHE A 34 2.55 4.25 -3.82
C PHE A 34 2.68 4.61 -5.30
N ARG A 35 1.60 5.02 -5.95
CA ARG A 35 1.66 5.46 -7.34
C ARG A 35 2.60 6.64 -7.53
N MET A 36 2.48 7.68 -6.69
CA MET A 36 3.35 8.85 -6.76
C MET A 36 4.82 8.48 -6.57
N LEU A 37 5.09 7.60 -5.61
CA LEU A 37 6.42 7.08 -5.34
C LEU A 37 7.00 6.37 -6.57
N PHE A 38 6.28 5.40 -7.14
CA PHE A 38 6.77 4.65 -8.30
C PHE A 38 6.94 5.54 -9.53
N SER A 39 6.02 6.46 -9.79
CA SER A 39 6.18 7.43 -10.88
C SER A 39 7.42 8.32 -10.72
N GLU A 40 7.75 8.71 -9.48
CA GLU A 40 8.94 9.50 -9.19
C GLU A 40 10.24 8.69 -9.36
N LEU A 41 10.23 7.40 -8.98
CA LEU A 41 11.37 6.50 -9.24
C LEU A 41 11.62 6.30 -10.73
N GLU A 42 10.56 6.06 -11.50
CA GLU A 42 10.63 5.91 -12.96
C GLU A 42 11.22 7.18 -13.60
N ARG A 43 10.76 8.36 -13.16
CA ARG A 43 11.28 9.65 -13.62
C ARG A 43 12.77 9.83 -13.31
N GLN A 44 13.25 9.36 -12.17
CA GLN A 44 14.68 9.44 -11.80
C GLN A 44 15.57 8.47 -12.59
N GLN A 45 14.99 7.43 -13.17
CA GLN A 45 15.71 6.45 -13.98
C GLN A 45 16.02 6.96 -15.40
N GLU A 46 15.37 8.04 -15.86
CA GLU A 46 15.64 8.69 -17.15
C GLU A 46 17.06 9.31 -17.18
N GLY A 47 18.06 8.50 -17.53
CA GLY A 47 19.46 8.92 -17.73
C GLY A 47 20.49 8.23 -16.84
N LYS A 48 20.08 7.38 -15.88
CA LYS A 48 20.97 6.55 -15.05
C LYS A 48 20.28 5.24 -14.68
N GLN A 49 21.00 4.12 -14.77
CA GLN A 49 20.48 2.81 -14.40
C GLN A 49 20.57 2.65 -12.88
N PHE A 50 19.45 2.84 -12.17
CA PHE A 50 19.33 2.59 -10.74
C PHE A 50 18.46 1.37 -10.49
N ASN A 51 18.91 0.50 -9.58
CA ASN A 51 18.09 -0.57 -9.04
C ASN A 51 17.43 -0.06 -7.76
N HIS A 52 16.10 -0.09 -7.72
CA HIS A 52 15.34 0.24 -6.53
C HIS A 52 14.75 -1.04 -5.95
N GLN A 53 15.00 -1.28 -4.66
CA GLN A 53 14.22 -2.25 -3.91
C GLN A 53 13.11 -1.51 -3.16
N CYS A 54 11.93 -2.12 -3.07
CA CYS A 54 10.80 -1.62 -2.29
C CYS A 54 10.26 -2.78 -1.44
N ARG A 55 10.53 -2.81 -0.13
CA ARG A 55 10.00 -3.86 0.77
C ARG A 55 8.80 -3.38 1.59
N CYS A 56 7.95 -4.31 2.02
CA CYS A 56 6.66 -4.03 2.66
C CYS A 56 6.56 -4.62 4.06
N SER A 57 5.81 -3.99 4.96
CA SER A 57 5.30 -4.66 6.16
C SER A 57 3.85 -4.24 6.39
N PHE A 58 2.99 -5.19 6.77
CA PHE A 58 1.62 -4.93 7.14
C PHE A 58 1.37 -5.60 8.48
N ILE A 59 1.07 -4.80 9.50
CA ILE A 59 1.11 -5.25 10.89
C ILE A 59 -0.21 -4.88 11.55
N GLU A 60 -0.80 -5.82 12.27
CA GLU A 60 -1.91 -5.55 13.19
C GLU A 60 -1.38 -5.43 14.61
N ILE A 61 -1.87 -4.41 15.33
CA ILE A 61 -1.68 -4.28 16.77
C ILE A 61 -3.04 -4.45 17.41
N TYR A 62 -3.23 -5.58 18.08
CA TYR A 62 -4.48 -5.92 18.74
C TYR A 62 -4.20 -6.55 20.10
N ASN A 63 -4.82 -6.01 21.15
CA ASN A 63 -4.70 -6.51 22.52
C ASN A 63 -3.23 -6.74 22.97
N ASP A 64 -2.39 -5.71 22.76
CA ASP A 64 -0.95 -5.71 23.05
C ASP A 64 -0.13 -6.80 22.32
N LYS A 65 -0.69 -7.42 21.29
CA LYS A 65 0.01 -8.33 20.38
C LYS A 65 0.29 -7.65 19.04
N ILE A 66 1.42 -8.02 18.46
CA ILE A 66 1.86 -7.60 17.13
C ILE A 66 1.78 -8.82 16.23
N GLU A 67 0.97 -8.74 15.18
CA GLU A 67 0.74 -9.81 14.21
C GLU A 67 1.21 -9.31 12.82
N ASP A 68 2.00 -10.12 12.11
CA ASP A 68 2.39 -9.83 10.73
C ASP A 68 1.29 -10.32 9.79
N LEU A 69 0.57 -9.38 9.19
CA LEU A 69 -0.52 -9.65 8.26
C LEU A 69 -0.03 -10.09 6.87
N LEU A 70 1.28 -10.08 6.62
CA LEU A 70 1.88 -10.62 5.39
C LEU A 70 2.46 -12.03 5.56
N ASP A 71 2.39 -12.60 6.76
CA ASP A 71 2.85 -13.97 6.99
C ASP A 71 1.97 -14.94 6.17
N PRO A 72 2.55 -15.75 5.25
CA PRO A 72 1.79 -16.66 4.39
C PRO A 72 0.99 -17.74 5.14
N MET A 73 1.18 -17.85 6.46
CA MET A 73 0.31 -18.65 7.34
C MET A 73 -1.10 -18.04 7.50
N TRP A 74 -1.33 -16.81 7.04
CA TRP A 74 -2.59 -16.06 7.14
C TRP A 74 -3.13 -15.79 5.73
N ASP A 75 -4.19 -16.51 5.36
CA ASP A 75 -4.83 -16.45 4.04
C ASP A 75 -5.64 -15.14 3.94
N ASP A 76 -5.04 -14.03 3.47
CA ASP A 76 -5.68 -13.04 2.59
C ASP A 76 -4.83 -11.79 2.27
N LYS A 77 -4.63 -11.58 0.96
CA LYS A 77 -4.41 -10.32 0.20
C LYS A 77 -3.50 -9.22 0.80
N MET A 78 -2.26 -9.30 0.31
CA MET A 78 -1.15 -8.33 0.33
C MET A 78 -1.50 -6.87 -0.06
N PHE A 79 -1.02 -5.92 0.76
CA PHE A 79 -0.69 -4.55 0.34
C PHE A 79 0.76 -4.20 0.67
N VAL A 80 1.42 -3.57 -0.29
CA VAL A 80 2.87 -3.38 -0.40
C VAL A 80 3.29 -2.04 0.21
N VAL A 81 3.95 -2.00 1.36
CA VAL A 81 4.80 -0.86 1.80
C VAL A 81 6.12 -0.88 1.01
N CYS A 82 6.86 0.21 0.83
CA CYS A 82 8.10 0.21 0.02
C CYS A 82 9.31 0.71 0.83
N PHE A 83 10.23 -0.18 1.18
CA PHE A 83 11.55 0.10 1.76
C PHE A 83 12.61 0.13 0.67
N PHE A 84 13.32 1.26 0.55
CA PHE A 84 14.48 1.45 -0.31
C PHE A 84 15.77 1.06 0.40
N GLU A 85 16.50 0.10 -0.15
CA GLU A 85 17.92 -0.09 0.13
C GLU A 85 18.72 0.33 -1.12
N ASN A 86 19.86 0.99 -0.90
CA ASN A 86 20.82 1.45 -1.92
C ASN A 86 21.52 0.29 -2.62
#